data_AF-A0A3B0J646-F1
#
_entry.id   AF-A0A3B0J646-F1
#
_cell.length_a   1.000
_cell.length_b   1.000
_cell.length_c   1.000
_cell.angle_alpha   90.00
_cell.angle_beta   90.00
_cell.angle_gamma   90.00
#
_symmetry.space_group_name_H-M   'P 1'
#
loop_
_entity.id
_entity.type
_entity.pdbx_description
1 polymer ?
#
loop_
_entity_poly.entity_id
_entity_poly.type
_entity_poly.pdbx_seq_one_letter_code
_entity_poly.pdbx_strand_id
1 'polypeptide(L)'
;MSDNMRSPTATPRAETVSYALYLHRQELERPKRRLMRIAGTKLHLTNELILQQQRRQWEAGVGPAELNYQQRCALNRESIYRDRLWSNMKRQLEKQQHRRQAKLQQMGKL
;
A
#
# COMPACT_ATOMS: atom_id res chain seq x y z
N MET A 1 3.34 -34.41 52.10
CA MET A 1 3.81 -34.57 50.70
C MET A 1 2.63 -35.11 49.91
N SER A 2 2.01 -34.44 48.95
CA SER A 2 2.26 -33.15 48.29
C SER A 2 0.92 -32.70 47.72
N ASP A 3 0.49 -31.48 48.06
CA ASP A 3 -0.70 -30.87 47.48
C ASP A 3 -0.44 -30.57 45.99
N ASN A 4 -1.20 -31.23 45.14
CA ASN A 4 -1.13 -31.08 43.69
C ASN A 4 -1.77 -29.74 43.32
N MET A 5 -0.94 -28.71 43.19
CA MET A 5 -1.32 -27.36 42.71
C MET A 5 -1.81 -27.44 41.27
N ARG A 6 -3.11 -27.66 41.10
CA ARG A 6 -3.81 -27.54 39.82
C ARG A 6 -3.82 -26.05 39.46
N SER A 7 -2.90 -25.65 38.60
CA SER A 7 -2.86 -24.35 37.94
C SER A 7 -4.26 -23.98 37.42
N PRO A 8 -4.75 -22.74 37.64
CA PRO A 8 -6.07 -22.34 37.18
C PRO A 8 -6.10 -22.40 35.66
N THR A 9 -6.93 -23.30 35.14
CA THR A 9 -7.22 -23.45 33.73
C THR A 9 -7.58 -22.10 33.13
N ALA A 10 -6.74 -21.60 32.23
CA ALA A 10 -7.09 -20.49 31.36
C ALA A 10 -8.43 -20.83 30.68
N THR A 11 -9.44 -20.00 30.91
CA THR A 11 -10.80 -20.28 30.46
C THR A 11 -10.88 -20.17 28.92
N PRO A 12 -11.59 -21.07 28.22
CA PRO A 12 -11.74 -21.02 26.75
C PRO A 12 -12.37 -19.69 26.25
N ARG A 13 -13.10 -18.97 27.11
CA ARG A 13 -13.60 -17.62 26.83
C ARG A 13 -12.49 -16.59 26.56
N ALA A 14 -11.35 -16.66 27.26
CA ALA A 14 -10.25 -15.72 27.09
C ALA A 14 -9.52 -15.91 25.74
N GLU A 15 -9.42 -17.15 25.26
CA GLU A 15 -8.91 -17.47 23.91
C GLU A 15 -9.87 -16.93 22.84
N THR A 16 -11.18 -17.05 23.07
CA THR A 16 -12.20 -16.55 22.14
C THR A 16 -12.19 -15.02 22.03
N VAL A 17 -12.02 -14.32 23.16
CA VAL A 17 -11.96 -12.84 23.21
C VAL A 17 -10.65 -12.31 22.61
N SER A 18 -9.50 -12.89 22.97
CA SER A 18 -8.21 -12.47 22.42
C SER A 18 -8.13 -12.69 20.91
N TYR A 19 -8.67 -13.81 20.42
CA TYR A 19 -8.79 -14.09 18.99
C TYR A 19 -9.75 -13.14 18.27
N ALA A 20 -10.91 -12.82 18.85
CA ALA A 20 -11.85 -11.84 18.28
C ALA A 20 -11.22 -10.44 18.17
N LEU A 21 -10.48 -10.00 19.19
CA LEU A 21 -9.76 -8.72 19.16
C LEU A 21 -8.64 -8.71 18.12
N TYR A 22 -7.92 -9.83 17.95
CA TYR A 22 -6.92 -10.00 16.90
C TYR A 22 -7.54 -9.85 15.50
N LEU A 23 -8.64 -10.57 15.21
CA LEU A 23 -9.33 -10.47 13.93
C LEU A 23 -9.89 -9.07 13.67
N HIS A 24 -10.49 -8.44 14.68
CA HIS A 24 -10.99 -7.06 14.59
C HIS A 24 -9.86 -6.09 14.22
N ARG A 25 -8.70 -6.19 14.88
CA ARG A 25 -7.52 -5.38 14.55
C ARG A 25 -7.05 -5.64 13.10
N GLN A 26 -7.07 -6.89 12.65
CA GLN A 26 -6.70 -7.24 11.29
C GLN A 26 -7.68 -6.65 10.26
N GLU A 27 -8.98 -6.66 10.54
CA GLU A 27 -10.01 -6.05 9.69
C GLU A 27 -9.80 -4.54 9.54
N LEU A 28 -9.51 -3.84 10.64
CA LEU A 28 -9.21 -2.40 10.63
C LEU A 28 -7.99 -2.03 9.76
N GLU A 29 -7.07 -2.96 9.53
CA GLU A 29 -5.91 -2.76 8.66
C GLU A 29 -6.20 -3.02 7.17
N ARG A 30 -7.24 -3.79 6.84
CA ARG A 30 -7.55 -4.19 5.45
C ARG A 30 -7.79 -3.00 4.51
N PRO A 31 -8.54 -1.94 4.89
CA PRO A 31 -8.74 -0.79 4.02
C PRO A 31 -7.43 -0.12 3.61
N LYS A 32 -6.47 -0.01 4.54
CA LYS A 32 -5.16 0.62 4.27
C LYS A 32 -4.34 -0.21 3.29
N ARG A 33 -4.31 -1.54 3.46
CA ARG A 33 -3.62 -2.46 2.54
C ARG A 33 -4.27 -2.44 1.15
N ARG A 34 -5.61 -2.41 1.09
CA ARG A 34 -6.37 -2.33 -0.16
C ARG A 34 -6.07 -1.03 -0.92
N LEU A 35 -6.02 0.11 -0.25
CA LEU A 35 -5.70 1.40 -0.88
C LEU A 35 -4.30 1.43 -1.50
N MET A 36 -3.29 0.87 -0.81
CA MET A 36 -1.94 0.75 -1.36
C MET A 36 -1.90 -0.16 -2.59
N ARG A 37 -2.63 -1.28 -2.58
CA ARG A 37 -2.75 -2.17 -3.73
C ARG A 37 -3.40 -1.47 -4.91
N ILE A 38 -4.53 -0.78 -4.69
CA ILE A 38 -5.22 0.00 -5.73
C ILE A 38 -4.28 1.07 -6.30
N ALA A 39 -3.55 1.79 -5.45
CA ALA A 39 -2.59 2.80 -5.89
C ALA A 39 -1.47 2.17 -6.74
N GLY A 40 -0.95 1.01 -6.35
CA GLY A 40 0.04 0.26 -7.13
C GLY A 40 -0.50 -0.16 -8.51
N THR A 41 -1.72 -0.69 -8.57
CA THR A 41 -2.36 -1.04 -9.85
C THR A 41 -2.59 0.18 -10.72
N LYS A 42 -3.06 1.30 -10.15
CA LYS A 42 -3.22 2.56 -10.90
C LYS A 42 -1.88 3.03 -11.48
N LEU A 43 -0.81 2.99 -10.69
CA LEU A 43 0.52 3.36 -11.15
C LEU A 43 1.01 2.47 -12.31
N HIS A 44 0.83 1.15 -12.18
CA HIS A 44 1.19 0.20 -13.23
C HIS A 44 0.41 0.48 -14.53
N LEU A 45 -0.93 0.61 -14.45
CA LEU A 45 -1.75 0.89 -15.61
C LEU A 45 -1.42 2.24 -16.27
N THR A 46 -1.12 3.27 -15.48
CA THR A 46 -0.67 4.56 -16.03
C THR A 46 0.66 4.42 -16.78
N ASN A 47 1.61 3.62 -16.28
CA ASN A 47 2.86 3.36 -17.00
C ASN A 47 2.61 2.64 -18.32
N GLU A 48 1.77 1.60 -18.32
CA GLU A 48 1.41 0.87 -19.54
C GLU A 48 0.73 1.77 -20.57
N LEU A 49 -0.18 2.66 -20.14
CA LEU A 49 -0.83 3.62 -21.04
C LEU A 49 0.17 4.56 -21.71
N ILE A 50 1.08 5.16 -20.92
CA ILE A 50 2.13 6.03 -21.45
C ILE A 50 3.00 5.28 -22.45
N LEU A 51 3.43 4.06 -22.12
CA LEU A 51 4.28 3.24 -22.98
C LEU A 51 3.57 2.82 -24.28
N GLN A 52 2.31 2.38 -24.19
CA GLN A 52 1.51 2.04 -25.36
C GLN A 52 1.33 3.24 -26.28
N GLN A 53 1.08 4.42 -25.71
CA GLN A 53 0.91 5.63 -26.50
C GLN A 53 2.22 6.05 -27.17
N GLN A 54 3.35 5.98 -26.48
CA GLN A 54 4.67 6.21 -27.08
C GLN A 54 4.99 5.21 -28.20
N ARG A 55 4.65 3.93 -28.02
CA ARG A 55 4.85 2.90 -29.04
C ARG A 55 4.03 3.20 -30.31
N ARG A 56 2.74 3.55 -30.17
CA ARG A 56 1.90 3.92 -31.32
C ARG A 56 2.44 5.14 -32.07
N GLN A 57 3.02 6.10 -31.35
CA GLN A 57 3.65 7.28 -31.95
C GLN A 57 4.88 6.89 -32.77
N TRP A 58 5.70 6.00 -32.22
CA TRP A 58 6.86 5.44 -32.91
C TRP A 58 6.46 4.66 -34.17
N GLU A 59 5.46 3.78 -34.08
CA GLU A 59 4.94 3.01 -35.21
C GLU A 59 4.35 3.90 -36.32
N ALA A 60 3.74 5.03 -35.93
CA ALA A 60 3.23 6.02 -36.88
C ALA A 60 4.33 6.91 -37.49
N GLY A 61 5.60 6.76 -37.07
CA GLY A 61 6.71 7.60 -37.53
C GLY A 61 6.63 9.05 -37.07
N VAL A 62 5.74 9.36 -36.14
CA VAL A 62 5.48 10.74 -35.68
C VAL A 62 6.49 11.08 -34.59
N GLY A 63 7.36 12.05 -34.87
CA GLY A 63 8.32 12.53 -33.88
C GLY A 63 7.62 13.22 -32.70
N PRO A 64 8.25 13.30 -31.51
CA PRO A 64 7.69 14.04 -30.38
C PRO A 64 7.37 15.50 -30.70
N ALA A 65 8.10 16.07 -31.68
CA ALA A 65 7.92 17.42 -32.24
C ALA A 65 6.58 17.60 -32.99
N GLU A 66 6.11 16.54 -33.65
CA GLU A 66 5.00 16.52 -34.60
C GLU A 66 3.68 16.11 -33.94
N LEU A 67 3.72 15.74 -32.65
CA LEU A 67 2.52 15.44 -31.90
C LEU A 67 1.57 16.63 -31.84
N ASN A 68 0.30 16.36 -32.10
CA ASN A 68 -0.77 17.31 -31.84
C ASN A 68 -0.68 17.76 -30.38
N TYR A 69 -0.85 19.06 -30.14
CA TYR A 69 -0.90 19.67 -28.82
C TYR A 69 -1.74 18.87 -27.82
N GLN A 70 -2.91 18.37 -28.22
CA GLN A 70 -3.80 17.58 -27.36
C GLN A 70 -3.14 16.28 -26.86
N GLN A 71 -2.42 15.57 -27.72
CA GLN A 71 -1.74 14.31 -27.38
C GLN A 71 -0.57 14.55 -26.42
N ARG A 72 0.19 15.62 -26.66
CA ARG A 72 1.25 16.07 -25.74
C ARG A 72 0.69 16.40 -24.36
N CYS A 73 -0.42 17.16 -24.32
CA CYS A 73 -1.08 17.50 -23.07
C CYS A 73 -1.61 16.26 -22.33
N ALA A 74 -2.16 15.28 -23.05
CA ALA A 74 -2.63 14.02 -22.44
C ALA A 74 -1.47 13.26 -21.78
N LEU A 75 -0.38 13.01 -22.51
CA LEU A 75 0.82 12.34 -21.97
C LEU A 75 1.42 13.09 -20.78
N ASN A 76 1.44 14.42 -20.83
CA ASN A 76 1.93 15.24 -19.72
C ASN A 76 1.05 15.09 -18.46
N ARG A 77 -0.28 15.11 -18.63
CA ARG A 77 -1.22 14.90 -17.51
C ARG A 77 -1.03 13.52 -16.88
N GLU A 78 -0.87 12.47 -17.68
CA GLU A 78 -0.61 11.12 -17.21
C GLU A 78 0.72 11.00 -16.46
N SER A 79 1.78 11.63 -16.99
CA SER A 79 3.10 11.67 -16.34
C SER A 79 3.03 12.39 -14.99
N ILE A 80 2.41 13.57 -14.94
CA ILE A 80 2.20 14.33 -13.69
C ILE A 80 1.40 13.50 -12.69
N TYR A 81 0.34 12.82 -13.14
CA TYR A 81 -0.46 11.95 -12.28
C TYR A 81 0.36 10.81 -11.69
N ARG A 82 1.13 10.10 -12.53
CA ARG A 82 2.05 9.02 -12.13
C ARG A 82 3.01 9.50 -11.05
N ASP A 83 3.68 10.63 -11.27
CA ASP A 83 4.71 11.15 -10.38
C ASP A 83 4.12 11.56 -9.02
N ARG A 84 2.95 12.20 -9.03
CA ARG A 84 2.20 12.54 -7.81
C ARG A 84 1.76 11.28 -7.05
N LEU A 85 1.22 10.29 -7.76
CA LEU A 85 0.76 9.03 -7.16
C LEU A 85 1.92 8.28 -6.52
N TRP A 86 3.04 8.14 -7.24
CA TRP A 86 4.26 7.50 -6.74
C TRP A 86 4.80 8.21 -5.49
N SER A 87 4.91 9.54 -5.54
CA SER A 87 5.38 10.35 -4.40
C SER A 87 4.49 10.18 -3.17
N ASN A 88 3.16 10.14 -3.37
CA ASN A 88 2.21 9.89 -2.29
C ASN A 88 2.36 8.49 -1.71
N MET A 89 2.50 7.46 -2.54
CA MET A 89 2.71 6.08 -2.09
C MET A 89 4.00 5.95 -1.30
N LYS A 90 5.11 6.50 -1.82
CA LYS A 90 6.42 6.50 -1.14
C LYS A 90 6.32 7.12 0.25
N ARG A 91 5.72 8.32 0.35
CA ARG A 91 5.51 9.01 1.63
C ARG A 91 4.65 8.19 2.60
N GLN A 92 3.63 7.48 2.10
CA GLN A 92 2.80 6.62 2.95
C GLN A 92 3.58 5.41 3.48
N LEU A 93 4.46 4.81 2.66
CA LEU A 93 5.33 3.72 3.08
C LEU A 93 6.33 4.18 4.15
N GLU A 94 6.98 5.32 3.94
CA GLU A 94 7.90 5.93 4.93
C GLU A 94 7.19 6.17 6.27
N LYS A 95 5.99 6.78 6.24
CA LYS A 95 5.17 6.97 7.45
C LYS A 95 4.84 5.66 8.15
N GLN A 96 4.55 4.59 7.40
CA GLN A 96 4.28 3.28 7.99
C GLN A 96 5.53 2.68 8.63
N GLN A 97 6.70 2.78 7.98
CA GLN A 97 7.97 2.30 8.51
C GLN A 97 8.35 3.02 9.80
N HIS A 98 8.27 4.36 9.82
CA HIS A 98 8.51 5.14 11.04
C HIS A 98 7.59 4.74 12.19
N ARG A 99 6.28 4.56 11.93
CA ARG A 99 5.33 4.09 12.96
C ARG A 99 5.67 2.69 13.49
N ARG A 100 6.12 1.78 12.62
CA ARG A 100 6.55 0.43 13.02
C ARG A 100 7.80 0.50 13.90
N GLN A 101 8.80 1.29 13.51
CA GLN A 101 10.02 1.50 14.30
C GLN A 101 9.71 2.11 15.67
N ALA A 102 8.88 3.16 15.73
CA ALA A 102 8.47 3.78 16.98
C ALA A 102 7.75 2.79 17.91
N LYS A 103 6.88 1.92 17.36
CA LYS A 103 6.21 0.88 18.14
C LYS A 103 7.19 -0.17 18.69
N LEU A 104 8.18 -0.60 17.90
CA LEU A 104 9.21 -1.54 18.35
C LEU A 104 10.06 -0.94 19.48
N GLN A 105 10.44 0.34 19.36
CA GLN A 105 11.17 1.05 20.41
C GLN A 105 10.36 1.21 21.70
N GLN A 106 9.04 1.40 21.60
CA GLN A 106 8.17 1.42 22.78
C GLN A 106 8.03 0.05 23.44
N MET A 107 7.94 -1.03 22.64
CA MET A 107 7.84 -2.39 23.18
C MET A 107 9.15 -2.88 23.82
N GLY A 108 10.32 -2.46 23.32
CA GLY A 108 11.61 -2.80 23.93
C GLY A 108 11.98 -1.97 25.18
N LYS A 109 11.14 -1.00 25.57
CA LYS A 109 11.28 -0.20 26.79
C LYS A 109 10.35 -0.68 27.92
N LEU A 110 9.45 -1.63 27.63
CA LEU A 110 8.58 -2.33 28.58
C LEU A 110 9.25 -3.65 28.98
#